data_AF-A0A0R3TIZ4-F1
#
_entry.id   AF-A0A0R3TIZ4-F1
#
_cell.length_a   1.000
_cell.length_b   1.000
_cell.length_c   1.000
_cell.angle_alpha   90.00
_cell.angle_beta   90.00
_cell.angle_gamma   90.00
#
_symmetry.space_group_name_H-M   'P 1'
#
loop_
_entity.id
_entity.type
_entity.pdbx_description
1 polymer ?
#
loop_
_entity_poly.entity_id
_entity_poly.type
_entity_poly.pdbx_seq_one_letter_code
_entity_poly.pdbx_strand_id
1 'polypeptide(L)' 'MNTPCLTYGLRGVVYFHVFVDGSNRDLHSGSHGGAVQEPLADLQALMNSLVDFKGDVMVPRILDAVREPEEGEIK' A
#
# COMPACT_ATOMS: atom_id res chain seq x y z
N MET A 1 17.43 25.13 -13.17
CA MET A 1 17.84 23.71 -13.39
C MET A 1 18.57 23.65 -14.72
N ASN A 2 19.89 23.89 -14.72
CA ASN A 2 20.71 23.91 -15.95
C ASN A 2 21.75 22.78 -15.98
N THR A 3 21.65 21.82 -15.05
CA THR A 3 22.57 20.69 -14.96
C THR A 3 21.92 19.47 -15.60
N PRO A 4 22.53 18.87 -16.65
CA PRO A 4 22.02 17.64 -17.25
C PRO A 4 22.17 16.46 -16.28
N CYS A 5 21.24 15.52 -16.34
CA CYS A 5 21.26 14.29 -15.55
C CYS A 5 21.36 13.07 -16.47
N LEU A 6 22.11 12.06 -16.04
CA LEU A 6 22.14 10.74 -16.66
C LEU A 6 21.48 9.73 -15.71
N THR A 7 20.31 9.23 -16.06
CA THR A 7 19.61 8.20 -15.29
C THR A 7 20.05 6.81 -15.77
N TYR A 8 20.68 6.05 -14.88
CA TYR A 8 21.17 4.69 -15.17
C TYR A 8 20.45 3.59 -14.37
N GLY A 9 19.46 3.96 -13.56
CA GLY A 9 18.69 3.05 -12.72
C GLY A 9 17.24 3.50 -12.56
N LEU A 10 16.33 2.53 -12.50
CA LEU A 10 14.90 2.71 -12.28
C LEU A 10 14.43 1.71 -11.24
N ARG A 11 13.29 2.00 -10.58
CA ARG A 11 12.64 1.05 -9.68
C ARG A 11 11.73 0.11 -10.46
N GLY A 12 11.67 -1.15 -10.02
CA GLY A 12 10.56 -2.04 -10.40
C GLY A 12 9.26 -1.62 -9.73
N VAL A 13 8.13 -2.11 -10.25
CA VAL A 13 6.80 -1.90 -9.68
C VAL A 13 6.02 -3.21 -9.74
N VAL A 14 5.38 -3.58 -8.62
CA VAL A 14 4.41 -4.67 -8.56
C VAL A 14 3.09 -4.07 -8.11
N TYR A 15 2.02 -4.39 -8.83
CA TYR A 15 0.68 -3.87 -8.57
C TYR A 15 -0.23 -5.00 -8.08
N PHE A 16 -1.02 -4.72 -7.04
CA PHE A 16 -1.94 -5.68 -6.42
C PHE A 16 -3.36 -5.15 -6.43
N HIS A 17 -4.32 -6.08 -6.55
CA HIS A 17 -5.74 -5.81 -6.36
C HIS A 17 -6.22 -6.53 -5.12
N VAL A 18 -6.96 -5.82 -4.27
CA VAL A 18 -7.61 -6.37 -3.09
C VAL A 18 -9.11 -6.20 -3.27
N PHE A 19 -9.84 -7.30 -3.24
CA PHE A 19 -11.29 -7.33 -3.34
C PHE A 19 -11.87 -7.80 -2.01
N VAL A 20 -12.85 -7.07 -1.49
CA VAL A 20 -13.61 -7.44 -0.31
C VAL A 20 -15.09 -7.41 -0.71
N ASP A 21 -15.73 -8.56 -0.67
CA ASP A 21 -17.15 -8.72 -0.97
C ASP A 21 -17.95 -8.92 0.31
N GLY A 22 -19.14 -8.32 0.37
CA GLY A 22 -20.06 -8.45 1.49
C GLY A 22 -21.43 -8.96 1.04
N SER A 23 -22.45 -8.12 1.23
CA SER A 23 -23.81 -8.39 0.74
C SER A 23 -23.82 -8.63 -0.77
N ASN A 24 -24.72 -9.48 -1.25
CA ASN A 24 -24.92 -9.77 -2.67
C ASN A 24 -25.59 -8.61 -3.47
N ARG A 25 -25.80 -7.47 -2.80
CA ARG A 25 -26.37 -6.23 -3.34
C ARG A 25 -25.98 -5.06 -2.45
N ASP A 26 -26.01 -3.86 -3.01
CA ASP A 26 -25.84 -2.64 -2.24
C ASP A 26 -26.94 -2.47 -1.19
N LEU A 27 -26.57 -1.96 -0.02
CA LEU A 27 -27.47 -1.75 1.10
C LEU A 27 -27.59 -0.26 1.42
N HIS A 28 -28.79 0.19 1.79
CA HIS A 28 -29.00 1.55 2.26
C HIS A 28 -28.33 1.72 3.63
N SER A 29 -27.28 2.53 3.70
CA SER A 29 -26.44 2.70 4.90
C SER A 29 -27.21 3.23 6.10
N GLY A 30 -28.26 4.05 5.90
CA GLY A 30 -29.11 4.51 7.01
C GLY A 30 -29.98 3.40 7.62
N SER A 31 -30.31 2.35 6.86
CA SER A 31 -31.18 1.26 7.33
C SER A 31 -30.39 0.07 7.85
N HIS A 32 -29.17 -0.14 7.35
CA HIS A 32 -28.33 -1.29 7.66
C HIS A 32 -27.02 -0.91 8.37
N GLY A 33 -26.74 0.38 8.53
CA GLY A 33 -25.53 0.87 9.19
C GLY A 33 -25.43 0.36 10.61
N GLY A 34 -24.30 -0.27 10.93
CA GLY A 34 -24.05 -0.91 12.22
C GLY A 34 -24.77 -2.26 12.44
N ALA A 35 -25.64 -2.69 11.51
CA ALA A 35 -26.30 -3.99 11.59
C ALA A 35 -25.57 -5.09 10.80
N VAL A 36 -24.73 -4.72 9.84
CA VAL A 36 -23.91 -5.64 9.03
C VAL A 36 -22.44 -5.22 9.04
N GLN A 37 -21.56 -6.17 8.72
CA GLN A 37 -20.16 -5.84 8.44
C GLN A 37 -20.07 -5.17 7.06
N GLU A 38 -19.43 -4.01 7.01
CA GLU A 38 -19.29 -3.22 5.79
C GLU A 38 -17.96 -3.55 5.09
N PRO A 39 -17.97 -4.02 3.83
CA PRO A 39 -16.75 -4.33 3.09
C PRO A 39 -15.74 -3.18 3.03
N LEU A 40 -16.23 -1.94 3.06
CA LEU A 40 -15.37 -0.75 3.07
C LEU A 40 -14.54 -0.65 4.35
N ALA A 41 -15.10 -1.01 5.51
CA ALA A 41 -14.38 -0.99 6.79
C ALA A 41 -13.27 -2.06 6.81
N ASP A 42 -13.56 -3.25 6.31
CA ASP A 42 -12.59 -4.33 6.17
C ASP A 42 -11.48 -3.95 5.17
N LEU A 43 -11.84 -3.37 4.03
CA LEU A 43 -10.88 -2.87 3.06
C LEU A 43 -9.98 -1.78 3.67
N GLN A 44 -10.55 -0.85 4.43
CA GLN A 44 -9.76 0.16 5.15
C GLN A 44 -8.78 -0.48 6.14
N ALA A 45 -9.23 -1.47 6.91
CA ALA A 45 -8.37 -2.19 7.85
C ALA A 45 -7.20 -2.90 7.13
N LEU A 46 -7.47 -3.55 6.00
CA LEU A 46 -6.44 -4.19 5.17
C LEU A 46 -5.46 -3.16 4.62
N MET A 47 -5.93 -2.07 4.02
CA MET A 47 -5.06 -1.04 3.43
C MET A 47 -4.20 -0.35 4.50
N ASN A 48 -4.76 -0.09 5.69
CA ASN A 48 -4.05 0.48 6.82
C ASN A 48 -2.99 -0.46 7.41
N SER A 49 -3.05 -1.76 7.11
CA SER A 49 -2.04 -2.73 7.56
C SER A 49 -0.78 -2.79 6.68
N LEU A 50 -0.74 -2.05 5.56
CA LEU A 50 0.35 -2.16 4.58
C LEU A 50 1.49 -1.17 4.82
N VAL A 51 1.19 0.04 5.30
CA VAL A 51 2.17 1.13 5.51
C VAL A 51 1.80 1.96 6.73
N ASP A 52 2.80 2.36 7.50
CA ASP A 52 2.59 3.21 8.68
C ASP A 52 2.53 4.72 8.32
N PHE A 53 2.38 5.58 9.32
CA PHE A 53 2.29 7.03 9.12
C PHE A 53 3.64 7.70 8.76
N LYS A 54 4.76 7.00 8.92
CA LYS A 54 6.09 7.47 8.52
C LYS A 54 6.45 7.04 7.10
N GLY A 55 5.68 6.12 6.53
CA GLY A 55 5.94 5.53 5.22
C GLY A 55 6.68 4.19 5.29
N ASP A 56 6.85 3.61 6.48
CA ASP A 56 7.48 2.31 6.66
C ASP A 56 6.50 1.20 6.25
N VAL A 57 6.94 0.31 5.36
CA VAL A 57 6.11 -0.81 4.87
C VAL A 57 6.00 -1.86 5.97
N MET A 58 4.78 -2.18 6.38
CA MET A 58 4.49 -3.08 7.51
C MET A 58 4.36 -4.56 7.09
N VAL A 59 4.42 -4.86 5.79
CA VAL A 59 4.41 -6.22 5.27
C VAL A 59 5.63 -6.99 5.80
N PRO A 60 5.46 -8.12 6.50
CA PRO A 60 6.59 -8.84 7.06
C PRO A 60 7.62 -9.22 6.00
N ARG A 61 8.90 -9.06 6.34
CA ARG A 61 10.03 -9.48 5.51
C ARG A 61 10.16 -8.78 4.15
N ILE A 62 9.39 -7.72 3.92
CA ILE A 62 9.39 -7.00 2.63
C ILE A 62 10.73 -6.35 2.31
N LEU A 63 11.51 -6.00 3.34
CA LEU A 63 12.82 -5.36 3.20
C LEU A 63 13.99 -6.36 3.25
N ASP A 64 13.76 -7.65 3.48
CA ASP A 64 14.82 -8.67 3.62
C ASP A 64 15.75 -8.74 2.39
N ALA A 65 15.24 -8.38 1.21
CA ALA A 65 15.98 -8.42 -0.05
C ALA A 65 16.53 -7.06 -0.50
N VAL A 66 16.37 -6.00 0.29
CA VAL A 66 16.90 -4.67 -0.04
C VAL A 66 18.41 -4.69 0.17
N ARG A 67 19.16 -4.39 -0.89
CA ARG A 67 20.61 -4.24 -0.80
C ARG A 67 20.93 -2.94 -0.07
N GLU A 68 21.80 -3.02 0.93
CA GLU A 68 22.37 -1.82 1.55
C GLU A 68 23.13 -0.98 0.52
N PRO A 69 23.03 0.36 0.59
CA PRO A 69 23.74 1.23 -0.32
C PRO A 69 25.26 1.15 -0.09
N GLU A 70 26.03 1.15 -1.16
CA GLU A 70 27.49 1.29 -1.08
C GLU A 70 27.87 2.75 -0.81
N GLU A 71 29.03 3.01 -0.22
CA GLU A 71 29.45 4.37 0.18
C GLU A 71 29.47 5.36 -1.00
N GLY A 72 29.79 4.90 -2.20
CA GLY A 72 29.77 5.71 -3.43
C GLY A 72 28.37 5.99 -3.99
N GLU A 73 27.34 5.33 -3.48
CA GLU A 73 25.92 5.55 -3.83
C GLU A 73 25.23 6.54 -2.87
N ILE A 74 25.79 6.72 -1.68
CA ILE A 74 25.33 7.69 -0.69
C ILE A 74 26.00 9.04 -1.02
N LYS A 75 25.21 10.09 -1.18
CA LYS A 75 25.71 11.44 -1.51
C LYS A 75 26.50 12.08 -0.37
#